data_AF-A0A4V1UDV3-F1
#
_entry.id   AF-A0A4V1UDV3-F1
#
_cell.length_a   1.000
_cell.length_b   1.000
_cell.length_c   1.000
_cell.angle_alpha   90.00
_cell.angle_beta   90.00
_cell.angle_gamma   90.00
#
_symmetry.space_group_name_H-M   'P 1'
#
loop_
_entity.id
_entity.type
_entity.pdbx_description
1 polymer ?
#
loop_
_entity_poly.entity_id
_entity_poly.type
_entity_poly.pdbx_seq_one_letter_code
_entity_poly.pdbx_strand_id
1 'polypeptide(L)' 'FGPGSRGLALAAGDEGLSWYIDGAPVAVEPVSGRPIWRPAAPGFYAVKVVDAAGREAKARVRIK' A
#
# COMPACT_ATOMS: atom_id res chain seq x y z
N PHE A 1 -2.23 6.11 13.95
CA PHE A 1 -1.04 6.13 13.07
C PHE A 1 0.12 5.46 13.79
N GLY A 2 1.20 5.13 13.08
CA GLY A 2 2.41 4.57 13.66
C GLY A 2 2.39 3.04 13.87
N PRO A 3 3.47 2.48 14.47
CA PRO A 3 3.74 1.04 14.50
C PRO A 3 2.67 0.18 15.18
N GLY A 4 1.95 0.73 16.18
CA GLY A 4 0.87 0.04 16.90
C GLY A 4 -0.51 0.15 16.27
N SER A 5 -0.65 0.76 15.08
CA SER A 5 -1.96 0.94 14.44
C SER A 5 -2.46 -0.33 13.74
N ARG A 6 -3.79 -0.45 13.60
CA ARG A 6 -4.44 -1.55 12.86
C ARG A 6 -3.98 -1.67 11.40
N GLY A 7 -3.45 -0.60 10.82
CA GLY A 7 -3.03 -0.56 9.41
C GLY A 7 -4.22 -0.59 8.44
N LEU A 8 -3.89 -0.50 7.16
CA LEU A 8 -4.81 -0.57 6.03
C LEU A 8 -4.33 -1.71 5.12
N ALA A 9 -5.26 -2.59 4.74
CA ALA A 9 -5.01 -3.60 3.72
C ALA A 9 -5.23 -2.98 2.33
N LEU A 10 -4.25 -3.14 1.45
CA LEU A 10 -4.33 -2.65 0.07
C LEU A 10 -4.84 -3.75 -0.85
N ALA A 11 -5.70 -3.41 -1.80
CA ALA A 11 -6.29 -4.35 -2.75
C ALA A 11 -6.52 -3.69 -4.12
N ALA A 12 -6.25 -4.44 -5.18
CA ALA A 12 -6.61 -4.15 -6.56
C ALA A 12 -6.92 -5.49 -7.26
N GLY A 13 -7.54 -5.45 -8.43
CA GLY A 13 -7.71 -6.66 -9.24
C GLY A 13 -6.35 -7.10 -9.79
N ASP A 14 -6.12 -8.41 -9.84
CA ASP A 14 -4.90 -9.13 -10.28
C ASP A 14 -3.97 -9.61 -9.14
N GLU A 15 -3.24 -10.70 -9.39
CA GLU A 15 -2.24 -11.28 -8.49
C GLU A 15 -0.85 -10.66 -8.75
N GLY A 16 0.11 -10.89 -7.84
CA GLY A 16 1.50 -10.42 -8.04
C GLY A 16 1.70 -8.90 -7.97
N LEU A 17 0.81 -8.20 -7.28
CA LEU A 17 0.84 -6.75 -7.17
C LEU A 17 1.96 -6.24 -6.25
N SER A 18 2.75 -5.29 -6.74
CA SER A 18 3.74 -4.53 -5.98
C SER A 18 3.18 -3.16 -5.61
N TRP A 19 3.08 -2.90 -4.30
CA TRP A 19 2.49 -1.67 -3.77
C TRP A 19 3.56 -0.70 -3.29
N TYR A 20 3.30 0.60 -3.49
CA TYR A 20 4.18 1.68 -3.09
C TYR A 20 3.39 2.83 -2.45
N ILE A 21 3.95 3.41 -1.39
CA ILE A 21 3.45 4.62 -0.74
C ILE A 21 4.56 5.66 -0.78
N ASP A 22 4.30 6.82 -1.40
CA ASP A 22 5.27 7.90 -1.62
C ASP A 22 6.59 7.39 -2.23
N GLY A 23 6.48 6.38 -3.10
CA GLY A 23 7.61 5.73 -3.76
C GLY A 23 8.28 4.61 -2.95
N ALA A 24 7.98 4.45 -1.66
CA ALA A 24 8.52 3.37 -0.84
C ALA A 24 7.70 2.08 -0.99
N PRO A 25 8.34 0.90 -1.16
CA PRO A 25 7.62 -0.36 -1.30
C PRO A 25 6.90 -0.76 0.00
N VAL A 26 5.69 -1.32 -0.13
CA VAL A 26 4.93 -1.87 0.99
C VAL A 26 5.27 -3.35 1.13
N ALA A 27 5.76 -3.73 2.30
CA ALA A 27 6.06 -5.12 2.60
C ALA A 27 4.79 -5.97 2.65
N VAL A 28 4.90 -7.21 2.17
CA VAL A 28 3.87 -8.23 2.32
C VAL A 28 3.98 -8.84 3.71
N GLU A 29 2.86 -8.91 4.42
CA GLU A 29 2.76 -9.54 5.73
C GLU A 29 2.84 -11.07 5.56
N PRO A 30 3.81 -11.77 6.17
CA PRO A 30 4.10 -13.17 5.87
C PRO A 30 2.94 -14.14 6.15
N VAL A 31 2.11 -13.87 7.15
CA VAL A 31 1.04 -14.76 7.60
C VAL A 31 -0.19 -14.63 6.68
N SER A 32 -0.62 -13.41 6.39
CA SER A 32 -1.79 -13.18 5.54
C SER A 32 -1.47 -13.13 4.04
N GLY A 33 -0.20 -12.98 3.66
CA GLY A 33 0.22 -12.75 2.28
C GLY A 33 -0.25 -11.40 1.72
N ARG A 34 -0.70 -10.48 2.58
CA ARG A 34 -1.28 -9.19 2.16
C ARG A 34 -0.29 -8.04 2.32
N PRO A 35 -0.28 -7.06 1.42
CA PRO A 35 0.42 -5.80 1.61
C PRO A 35 -0.31 -4.96 2.66
N ILE A 36 0.28 -4.84 3.86
CA ILE A 36 -0.29 -4.06 4.97
C ILE A 36 0.52 -2.79 5.16
N TRP A 37 -0.11 -1.65 4.91
CA TRP A 37 0.50 -0.34 5.14
C TRP A 37 -0.01 0.29 6.45
N ARG A 38 0.91 0.90 7.21
CA ARG A 38 0.61 1.63 8.45
C ARG A 38 1.06 3.08 8.28
N PRO A 39 0.14 4.05 8.06
CA PRO A 39 0.51 5.44 7.92
C PRO A 39 1.17 5.97 9.21
N ALA A 40 2.24 6.75 9.08
CA ALA A 40 2.94 7.35 10.22
C ALA A 40 2.16 8.53 10.82
N ALA A 41 1.39 9.26 10.01
CA ALA A 41 0.61 10.42 10.41
C ALA A 41 -0.68 10.55 9.55
N PRO A 42 -1.64 11.41 9.91
CA PRO A 42 -2.66 11.88 8.97
C PRO A 42 -2.01 12.67 7.83
N GLY A 43 -2.67 12.73 6.68
CA GLY A 43 -2.15 13.49 5.53
C GLY A 43 -2.58 12.93 4.19
N PHE A 44 -1.94 13.43 3.13
CA PHE A 44 -2.09 12.90 1.79
C PHE A 44 -0.89 12.03 1.45
N TYR A 45 -1.18 10.88 0.83
CA TYR A 45 -0.19 9.91 0.40
C TYR A 45 -0.40 9.57 -1.08
N ALA A 46 0.69 9.47 -1.83
CA ALA A 46 0.68 8.94 -3.18
C ALA A 46 0.75 7.41 -3.11
N VAL A 47 -0.30 6.74 -3.57
CA VAL A 47 -0.37 5.29 -3.68
C VAL A 47 -0.12 4.91 -5.12
N LYS A 48 0.80 3.96 -5.34
CA LYS A 48 1.03 3.35 -6.64
C LYS A 48 0.97 1.84 -6.49
N VAL A 49 0.33 1.17 -7.43
CA VAL A 49 0.37 -0.29 -7.57
C VAL A 49 0.90 -0.62 -8.95
N VAL A 50 1.75 -1.64 -9.03
CA VAL A 50 2.35 -2.15 -10.26
C VAL A 50 2.07 -3.65 -10.33
N ASP A 51 1.59 -4.15 -11.46
CA ASP A 51 1.36 -5.58 -11.67
C ASP A 51 2.59 -6.30 -12.25
N ALA A 52 2.47 -7.62 -12.43
CA ALA A 52 3.55 -8.44 -12.98
C ALA A 52 3.94 -8.09 -14.44
N ALA A 53 3.06 -7.42 -15.19
CA ALA A 53 3.34 -6.94 -16.54
C ALA A 53 3.96 -5.52 -16.54
N GLY A 54 4.16 -4.92 -15.36
CA GLY A 54 4.70 -3.56 -15.21
C GLY A 54 3.67 -2.45 -15.44
N ARG A 55 2.38 -2.76 -15.59
CA ARG A 55 1.32 -1.74 -15.70
C ARG A 55 1.12 -1.11 -14.33
N GLU A 56 0.88 0.20 -14.31
CA GLU A 56 0.74 0.95 -13.07
C GLU A 56 -0.61 1.67 -12.94
N ALA A 57 -1.12 1.71 -11.71
CA ALA A 57 -2.22 2.57 -11.31
C ALA A 57 -1.78 3.47 -10.14
N LYS A 58 -2.24 4.72 -10.15
CA LYS A 58 -1.87 5.74 -9.15
C LYS A 58 -3.12 6.37 -8.54
N ALA A 59 -3.06 6.63 -7.24
CA ALA A 59 -4.10 7.32 -6.50
C ALA A 59 -3.49 8.26 -5.45
N ARG A 60 -4.21 9.34 -5.12
CA ARG A 60 -3.85 10.22 -4.01
C ARG A 60 -4.87 10.03 -2.89
N VAL A 61 -4.46 9.44 -1.79
CA VAL A 61 -5.34 9.06 -0.69
C VAL A 61 -5.17 10.03 0.47
N ARG A 62 -6.28 10.47 1.06
CA ARG A 62 -6.29 11.28 2.28
C ARG A 62 -6.58 10.39 3.48
N ILE A 63 -5.64 10.33 4.40
CA ILE A 63 -5.79 9.72 5.71
C ILE A 63 -6.14 10.81 6.72
N LYS A 64 -7.14 10.54 7.56
CA LYS A 64 -7.61 11.43 8.63
C LYS A 64 -7.38 10.77 9.99
#